data_AF-A0A087SZE0-F1
#
_entry.id   AF-A0A087SZE0-F1
#
_cell.length_a   1.000
_cell.length_b   1.000
_cell.length_c   1.000
_cell.angle_alpha   90.00
_cell.angle_beta   90.00
_cell.angle_gamma   90.00
#
_symmetry.space_group_name_H-M   'P 1'
#
loop_
_entity.id
_entity.type
_entity.pdbx_description
1 polymer ?
#
loop_
_entity_poly.entity_id
_entity_poly.type
_entity_poly.pdbx_seq_one_letter_code
_entity_poly.pdbx_strand_id
1 'polypeptide(L)'
;MQWEGNSDRLSLNIINVINESPEKVTKRAISATAHKVFDPLRILSPITLFPKLMLHSPWKSTLSWDQEVDSVTTSEFYKWMNDLNDLTGGKYLGVAL
;
A
#
# COMPACT_ATOMS: atom_id res chain seq x y z
N MET A 1 -5.01 6.95 7.93
CA MET A 1 -6.15 6.33 8.61
C MET A 1 -6.82 7.39 9.47
N GLN A 2 -8.15 7.44 9.46
CA GLN A 2 -8.92 8.45 10.20
C GLN A 2 -10.01 7.72 10.98
N TRP A 3 -10.09 7.98 12.29
CA TRP A 3 -11.17 7.45 13.13
C TRP A 3 -12.27 8.50 13.23
N GLU A 4 -13.50 8.10 12.92
CA GLU A 4 -14.70 8.90 13.08
C GLU A 4 -15.42 8.49 14.35
N GLY A 5 -15.19 9.22 15.44
CA GLY A 5 -15.71 8.81 16.75
C GLY A 5 -17.22 8.82 16.91
N ASN A 6 -17.93 9.58 16.08
CA ASN A 6 -19.39 9.64 16.12
C ASN A 6 -20.05 8.40 15.50
N SER A 7 -19.36 7.71 14.59
CA SER A 7 -19.87 6.55 13.86
C SER A 7 -19.15 5.26 14.22
N ASP A 8 -18.15 5.35 15.12
CA ASP A 8 -17.16 4.31 15.42
C ASP A 8 -16.59 3.65 14.16
N ARG A 9 -16.31 4.46 13.14
CA ARG A 9 -15.78 4.00 11.86
C ARG A 9 -14.31 4.32 11.73
N LEU A 10 -13.55 3.33 11.29
CA LEU A 10 -12.17 3.51 10.88
C LEU A 10 -12.11 3.58 9.35
N SER A 11 -11.66 4.71 8.81
CA SER A 11 -11.56 4.93 7.38
C SER A 11 -10.10 5.03 6.92
N LEU A 12 -9.85 4.48 5.74
CA LEU A 12 -8.57 4.58 5.06
C LEU A 12 -8.78 5.31 3.74
N ASN A 13 -8.04 6.40 3.56
CA ASN A 13 -8.10 7.18 2.34
C ASN A 13 -7.18 6.56 1.27
N ILE A 14 -7.58 5.38 0.80
CA ILE A 14 -6.85 4.60 -0.21
C ILE A 14 -6.87 5.31 -1.57
N ILE A 15 -7.95 6.05 -1.86
CA ILE A 15 -8.06 6.87 -3.08
C ILE A 15 -6.92 7.90 -3.15
N ASN A 16 -6.61 8.59 -2.05
CA ASN A 16 -5.48 9.52 -2.03
C ASN A 16 -4.14 8.79 -2.19
N VAL A 17 -3.99 7.59 -1.63
CA VAL A 17 -2.77 6.78 -1.81
C VAL A 17 -2.56 6.42 -3.28
N ILE A 18 -3.64 6.07 -3.98
CA ILE A 18 -3.61 5.72 -5.41
C ILE A 18 -3.31 6.94 -6.29
N ASN A 19 -3.95 8.08 -6.01
CA ASN A 19 -3.75 9.31 -6.76
C ASN A 19 -2.34 9.90 -6.59
N GLU A 20 -1.67 9.61 -5.46
CA GLU A 20 -0.29 10.01 -5.18
C GLU A 20 0.73 8.95 -5.65
N SER A 21 0.44 8.24 -6.75
CA SER A 21 1.38 7.27 -7.32
C SER A 21 2.72 7.94 -7.65
N PRO A 22 3.85 7.37 -7.21
CA PRO A 22 5.15 7.98 -7.38
C PRO A 22 5.57 8.00 -8.87
N GLU A 23 6.18 9.10 -9.32
CA GLU A 23 6.73 9.22 -10.69
C GLU A 23 7.82 8.18 -10.96
N LYS A 24 8.60 7.83 -9.93
CA LYS A 24 9.65 6.81 -9.96
C LYS A 24 9.40 5.78 -8.86
N VAL A 25 9.35 4.50 -9.22
CA VAL A 25 9.20 3.43 -8.23
C VAL A 25 10.56 3.11 -7.63
N THR A 26 10.80 3.62 -6.42
CA THR A 26 12.00 3.36 -5.61
C THR A 26 11.65 2.54 -4.37
N LYS A 27 12.66 1.96 -3.70
CA LYS A 27 12.45 1.29 -2.39
C LYS A 27 11.77 2.23 -1.38
N ARG A 28 12.17 3.51 -1.37
CA ARG A 28 11.57 4.53 -0.50
C ARG A 28 10.11 4.77 -0.87
N ALA A 29 9.80 4.88 -2.16
CA ALA A 29 8.44 5.10 -2.62
C ALA A 29 7.52 3.93 -2.25
N ILE A 30 7.94 2.68 -2.52
CA ILE A 30 7.18 1.47 -2.15
C ILE A 30 6.92 1.44 -0.63
N SER A 31 7.96 1.70 0.18
CA SER A 31 7.82 1.71 1.64
C SER A 31 6.90 2.83 2.13
N ALA A 32 7.02 4.04 1.56
CA ALA A 32 6.18 5.17 1.91
C ALA A 32 4.70 4.87 1.59
N THR A 33 4.42 4.34 0.40
CA THR A 33 3.06 3.94 0.00
C THR A 33 2.52 2.83 0.89
N ALA A 34 3.33 1.81 1.20
CA ALA A 34 2.96 0.75 2.14
C ALA A 34 2.63 1.29 3.55
N HIS A 35 3.38 2.29 4.02
CA HIS A 35 3.13 2.94 5.31
C HIS A 35 1.83 3.75 5.32
N LYS A 36 1.41 4.34 4.19
CA LYS A 36 0.12 5.04 4.11
C LYS A 36 -1.08 4.09 4.23
N VAL A 37 -0.90 2.85 3.80
CA VAL A 37 -1.89 1.75 3.91
C VAL A 37 -1.69 0.94 5.20
N PHE A 38 -0.75 1.34 6.07
CA PHE A 38 -0.47 0.62 7.31
C PHE A 38 -1.68 0.65 8.25
N ASP A 39 -2.09 -0.53 8.67
CA ASP A 39 -3.19 -0.74 9.59
C ASP A 39 -2.65 -1.19 10.96
N PRO A 40 -2.68 -0.31 11.98
CA PRO A 40 -2.24 -0.65 13.33
C PRO A 40 -3.11 -1.74 14.00
N LEU A 41 -4.33 -1.99 13.52
CA LEU A 41 -5.20 -3.06 14.02
C LEU A 41 -5.00 -4.39 13.27
N ARG A 42 -4.16 -4.42 12.22
CA ARG A 42 -3.86 -5.59 11.38
C ARG A 42 -5.08 -6.24 10.69
N ILE A 43 -6.23 -5.58 10.64
CA ILE A 43 -7.40 -6.00 9.86
C ILE A 43 -7.02 -6.12 8.38
N LEU A 44 -6.10 -5.27 7.89
CA LEU A 44 -5.53 -5.30 6.54
C LEU A 44 -4.22 -6.11 6.42
N SER A 45 -3.97 -7.06 7.33
CA SER A 45 -2.74 -7.88 7.31
C SER A 45 -2.43 -8.55 5.96
N PRO A 46 -3.40 -9.03 5.14
CA PRO A 46 -3.08 -9.60 3.82
C PRO A 46 -2.57 -8.55 2.82
N ILE A 47 -3.09 -7.33 2.91
CA ILE A 47 -2.81 -6.23 1.98
C ILE A 47 -1.44 -5.60 2.27
N THR A 48 -1.08 -5.50 3.55
CA THR A 48 0.23 -4.99 4.01
C THR A 48 1.35 -6.03 3.88
N LEU A 49 1.03 -7.29 3.55
CA LEU A 49 2.02 -8.35 3.33
C LEU A 49 2.70 -8.23 1.95
N PHE A 50 1.95 -7.81 0.93
CA PHE A 50 2.47 -7.69 -0.44
C PHE A 50 3.65 -6.71 -0.56
N PRO A 51 3.58 -5.47 -0.04
CA PRO A 51 4.73 -4.58 -0.07
C PRO A 51 5.97 -5.14 0.65
N LYS A 52 5.77 -5.93 1.72
CA LYS A 52 6.88 -6.57 2.45
C LYS A 52 7.54 -7.67 1.62
N LEU A 53 6.76 -8.45 0.88
CA LEU A 53 7.28 -9.47 -0.06
C LEU A 53 8.01 -8.83 -1.23
N MET A 54 7.44 -7.75 -1.78
CA MET A 54 8.04 -6.97 -2.85
C MET A 54 9.36 -6.31 -2.45
N LEU A 55 9.49 -5.89 -1.19
CA LEU A 55 10.75 -5.38 -0.67
C LEU A 55 11.77 -6.51 -0.41
N HIS A 56 11.34 -7.76 -0.27
CA HIS A 56 12.24 -8.87 0.06
C HIS A 56 13.25 -9.23 -1.04
N SER A 57 12.90 -9.03 -2.32
CA SER A 57 13.80 -9.28 -3.47
C SER A 57 14.82 -8.13 -3.67
N PRO A 58 14.40 -6.85 -3.76
CA PRO A 58 15.30 -5.70 -3.83
C PRO A 58 16.17 -5.53 -2.59
N TRP A 59 15.78 -6.01 -1.41
CA TRP A 59 16.63 -5.91 -0.20
C TRP A 59 17.85 -6.83 -0.23
N LYS A 60 17.85 -7.88 -1.05
CA LYS A 60 19.04 -8.70 -1.30
C LYS A 60 20.03 -8.06 -2.27
N SER A 61 19.58 -7.06 -3.04
CA SER A 61 20.47 -6.25 -3.88
C SER A 61 20.93 -5.00 -3.13
N THR A 62 22.17 -4.58 -3.36
CA THR A 62 22.78 -3.35 -2.84
C THR A 62 22.17 -2.07 -3.43
N LEU A 63 20.92 -2.12 -3.90
CA LEU A 63 20.20 -0.97 -4.44
C LEU A 63 20.00 0.09 -3.34
N SER A 64 20.30 1.34 -3.68
CA SER A 64 20.00 2.48 -2.80
C SER A 64 18.49 2.70 -2.63
N TRP A 65 18.10 3.37 -1.55
CA TRP A 65 16.70 3.70 -1.24
C TRP A 65 16.02 4.57 -2.30
N ASP A 66 16.80 5.42 -2.96
CA ASP A 66 16.35 6.40 -3.95
C ASP A 66 16.64 5.96 -5.39
N GLN A 67 17.13 4.73 -5.57
CA GLN A 67 17.34 4.13 -6.89
C GLN A 67 16.05 3.44 -7.37
N GLU A 68 15.75 3.58 -8.66
CA GLU A 68 14.62 2.91 -9.30
C GLU A 68 14.78 1.39 -9.24
N VAL A 69 13.69 0.71 -8.89
CA VAL A 69 13.64 -0.76 -8.90
C VAL A 69 13.54 -1.28 -10.34
N ASP A 70 13.81 -2.57 -10.52
CA ASP A 70 13.70 -3.19 -11.83
C ASP A 70 12.24 -3.20 -12.33
N SER A 71 12.08 -3.43 -13.64
CA SER A 71 10.77 -3.40 -14.30
C SER A 71 9.80 -4.43 -13.74
N VAL A 72 10.29 -5.58 -13.26
CA VAL A 72 9.47 -6.62 -12.63
C VAL A 72 8.86 -6.10 -11.34
N THR A 73 9.68 -5.61 -10.40
CA THR A 73 9.19 -5.03 -9.13
C THR A 73 8.25 -3.85 -9.38
N THR A 74 8.55 -3.03 -10.38
CA THR A 74 7.68 -1.91 -10.79
C THR A 74 6.31 -2.40 -11.24
N SER A 75 6.25 -3.46 -12.06
CA SER A 75 4.99 -4.04 -12.53
C SER A 75 4.16 -4.65 -11.40
N GLU A 76 4.82 -5.34 -10.46
CA GLU A 76 4.18 -5.90 -9.28
C GLU A 76 3.61 -4.78 -8.38
N PHE A 77 4.27 -3.62 -8.31
CA PHE A 77 3.85 -2.49 -7.49
C PHE A 77 2.55 -1.90 -8.00
N TYR A 78 2.48 -1.66 -9.30
CA TYR A 78 1.27 -1.14 -9.94
C TYR A 78 0.13 -2.16 -9.90
N LYS A 79 0.42 -3.46 -10.00
CA LYS A 79 -0.58 -4.50 -9.80
C LYS A 79 -1.17 -4.42 -8.39
N TRP A 80 -0.34 -4.35 -7.36
CA TRP A 80 -0.80 -4.19 -5.98
C TRP A 80 -1.61 -2.89 -5.77
N MET A 81 -1.21 -1.79 -6.40
CA MET A 81 -1.96 -0.51 -6.36
C MET A 81 -3.35 -0.63 -7.01
N ASN A 82 -3.46 -1.40 -8.10
CA ASN A 82 -4.75 -1.69 -8.72
C ASN A 82 -5.60 -2.62 -7.85
N ASP A 83 -5.00 -3.66 -7.27
CA ASP A 83 -5.70 -4.57 -6.35
C ASP A 83 -6.25 -3.80 -5.13
N LEU A 84 -5.50 -2.80 -4.63
CA LEU A 84 -5.97 -1.87 -3.60
C LEU A 84 -7.20 -1.06 -4.04
N ASN A 85 -7.18 -0.54 -5.27
CA ASN A 85 -8.29 0.22 -5.83
C ASN A 85 -9.57 -0.63 -5.88
N ASP A 86 -9.46 -1.86 -6.37
CA ASP A 86 -10.57 -2.80 -6.50
C ASP A 86 -11.17 -3.20 -5.15
N LEU A 87 -10.34 -3.33 -4.11
CA LEU A 87 -10.78 -3.61 -2.74
C LEU A 87 -11.61 -2.45 -2.15
N THR A 88 -11.30 -1.22 -2.54
CA THR A 88 -12.03 -0.02 -2.08
C THR A 88 -13.18 0.41 -2.97
N GLY A 89 -13.16 0.04 -4.23
CA GLY A 89 -14.10 0.48 -5.26
C GLY A 89 -15.48 -0.18 -5.23
N GLY A 90 -15.77 -1.16 -4.35
CA GLY A 90 -17.12 -1.72 -4.38
C GLY A 90 -17.61 -2.79 -3.43
N LYS A 91 -16.87 -3.35 -2.46
CA LYS A 91 -17.43 -4.48 -1.66
C LYS A 91 -17.16 -4.56 -0.17
N TYR A 92 -16.25 -3.77 0.42
CA TYR A 92 -15.80 -4.05 1.80
C TYR A 92 -15.83 -2.86 2.77
N LEU A 93 -16.62 -1.81 2.49
CA LEU A 93 -16.90 -0.74 3.46
C LEU A 93 -18.03 -1.13 4.43
N GLY A 94 -17.86 -2.28 5.07
CA GLY A 94 -18.86 -2.83 5.98
C GLY A 94 -18.26 -3.82 6.95
N VAL A 95 -17.22 -3.41 7.69
CA VAL A 95 -16.94 -4.04 8.98
C VAL A 95 -17.38 -3.04 10.03
N ALA A 96 -18.64 -3.15 10.45
CA ALA A 96 -19.09 -2.58 11.71
C ALA A 96 -18.48 -3.45 12.81
N LEU A 97 -17.70 -2.83 13.70
CA LEU A 97 -17.40 -3.40 15.01
C LEU A 97 -18.57 -3.11 15.96
#